data_AF-A0A0N4YK05-F1
#
_entry.id   AF-A0A0N4YK05-F1
#
_cell.length_a   1.000
_cell.length_b   1.000
_cell.length_c   1.000
_cell.angle_alpha   90.00
_cell.angle_beta   90.00
_cell.angle_gamma   90.00
#
_symmetry.space_group_name_H-M   'P 1'
#
loop_
_entity.id
_entity.type
_entity.pdbx_description
1 polymer ?
#
loop_
_entity_poly.entity_id
_entity_poly.type
_entity_poly.pdbx_seq_one_letter_code
_entity_poly.pdbx_strand_id
1 'polypeptide(L)'
;MTKDKSPGTDGITVEMLLACGQKLFSALTQRFTQYVTMCEIPAAWKRSKTILLFKKGDKEDLANHGPITLLPVLYEVFTRCPLTRMKRTSDDEQPIQQAGSRRKFGTLLGSIDGGKLNHLRFANVIVLITWSTDHASSMLEELHNKGANFGLTVKMSKTKFMKDELADENSVRVQVDPLEEVTEYVYLGRLLNMKNDLKPEILRKKKAG
;
A
#
# COMPACT_ATOMS: atom_id res chain seq x y z
N MET A 1 13.75 9.40 -12.66
CA MET A 1 13.01 9.88 -11.47
C MET A 1 12.22 11.11 -11.91
N THR A 2 11.15 11.47 -11.21
CA THR A 2 10.47 12.75 -11.48
C THR A 2 11.38 13.89 -11.03
N LYS A 3 11.35 15.00 -11.78
CA LYS A 3 11.93 16.27 -11.34
C LYS A 3 11.07 16.80 -10.18
N ASP A 4 11.61 17.66 -9.33
CA ASP A 4 10.93 18.28 -8.16
C ASP A 4 10.83 17.42 -6.87
N LYS A 5 11.61 16.35 -6.77
CA LYS A 5 11.73 15.61 -5.49
C LYS A 5 12.64 16.36 -4.51
N SER A 6 12.25 16.38 -3.24
CA SER A 6 13.11 16.89 -2.15
C SER A 6 14.39 16.06 -2.03
N PRO A 7 15.57 16.69 -1.86
CA PRO A 7 16.83 15.98 -1.72
C PRO A 7 16.95 15.26 -0.38
N GLY A 8 17.87 14.29 -0.32
CA GLY A 8 18.28 13.66 0.92
C GLY A 8 19.15 14.58 1.78
N THR A 9 19.81 14.01 2.79
CA THR A 9 20.71 14.75 3.69
C THR A 9 21.94 15.33 2.99
N ASP A 10 22.27 14.83 1.80
CA ASP A 10 23.40 15.26 0.98
C ASP A 10 23.10 16.49 0.09
N GLY A 11 21.83 16.93 0.05
CA GLY A 11 21.41 18.10 -0.74
C GLY A 11 21.42 17.88 -2.26
N ILE A 12 21.74 16.68 -2.74
CA ILE A 12 21.82 16.38 -4.17
C ILE A 12 20.40 16.18 -4.71
N THR A 13 20.03 16.96 -5.75
CA THR A 13 18.74 16.81 -6.43
C THR A 13 18.84 15.98 -7.70
N VAL A 14 17.69 15.60 -8.26
CA VAL A 14 17.62 14.86 -9.53
C VAL A 14 18.12 15.72 -10.69
N GLU A 15 17.83 17.02 -10.67
CA GLU A 15 18.22 17.99 -11.67
C GLU A 15 19.73 18.17 -11.72
N MET A 16 20.38 18.26 -10.54
CA MET A 16 21.83 18.30 -10.44
C MET A 16 22.46 17.05 -11.07
N LEU A 17 21.92 15.87 -10.76
CA LEU A 17 22.42 14.61 -11.31
C LEU A 17 22.27 14.55 -12.84
N LEU A 18 21.15 15.03 -13.37
CA LEU A 18 20.90 15.07 -14.81
C LEU A 18 21.81 16.07 -15.53
N ALA A 19 22.17 17.18 -14.89
CA ALA A 19 23.06 18.20 -15.45
C ALA A 19 24.51 17.70 -15.60
N CYS A 20 24.96 16.74 -14.80
CA CYS A 20 26.33 16.21 -14.85
C CYS A 20 26.63 15.32 -16.07
N GLY A 21 25.61 14.87 -16.79
CA GLY A 21 25.75 14.16 -18.07
C GLY A 21 26.45 12.80 -18.02
N GLN A 22 26.84 12.31 -19.20
CA GLN A 22 27.22 10.91 -19.43
C GLN A 22 28.50 10.46 -18.69
N LYS A 23 29.45 11.37 -18.48
CA LYS A 23 30.71 11.06 -17.77
C LYS A 23 30.43 10.61 -16.34
N LEU A 24 29.57 11.34 -15.62
CA LEU A 24 29.18 10.95 -14.26
C LEU A 24 28.41 9.63 -14.27
N PHE A 25 27.48 9.44 -15.22
CA PHE A 25 26.69 8.20 -15.29
C PHE A 25 27.57 6.97 -15.54
N SER A 26 28.61 7.10 -16.34
CA SER A 26 29.57 6.02 -16.59
C SER A 26 30.32 5.65 -15.30
N ALA A 27 30.81 6.64 -14.56
CA ALA A 27 31.48 6.44 -13.27
C ALA A 27 30.54 5.84 -12.21
N LEU A 28 29.31 6.33 -12.11
CA LEU A 28 28.30 5.80 -11.20
C LEU A 28 27.93 4.36 -11.55
N THR A 29 27.80 4.03 -12.83
CA THR A 29 27.51 2.66 -13.29
C THR A 29 28.61 1.70 -12.86
N GLN A 30 29.88 2.09 -13.03
CA GLN A 30 31.01 1.29 -12.57
C GLN A 30 30.98 1.09 -11.05
N ARG A 31 30.72 2.15 -10.28
CA ARG A 31 30.62 2.07 -8.82
C ARG A 31 29.43 1.24 -8.35
N PHE A 32 28.26 1.36 -8.99
CA PHE A 32 27.08 0.59 -8.64
C PHE A 32 27.31 -0.90 -8.87
N THR A 33 27.98 -1.27 -9.96
CA THR A 33 28.38 -2.66 -10.21
C THR A 33 29.26 -3.18 -9.07
N GLN A 34 30.24 -2.39 -8.63
CA GLN A 34 31.09 -2.78 -7.50
C GLN A 34 30.29 -2.95 -6.20
N TYR A 35 29.36 -2.05 -5.90
CA TYR A 35 28.50 -2.17 -4.70
C TYR A 35 27.67 -3.45 -4.71
N VAL A 36 27.13 -3.84 -5.87
CA VAL A 36 26.39 -5.10 -6.01
C VAL A 36 27.34 -6.29 -5.85
N THR A 37 28.50 -6.30 -6.51
CA THR A 37 29.45 -7.41 -6.45
C THR A 37 30.02 -7.61 -5.05
N MET A 38 30.32 -6.52 -4.34
CA MET A 38 30.88 -6.54 -2.99
C MET A 38 29.82 -6.65 -1.89
N CYS A 39 28.53 -6.53 -2.24
CA CYS A 39 27.42 -6.44 -1.28
C CYS A 39 27.59 -5.31 -0.23
N GLU A 40 28.26 -4.22 -0.62
CA GLU A 40 28.54 -3.08 0.25
C GLU A 40 28.09 -1.77 -0.38
N ILE A 41 27.47 -0.90 0.42
CA ILE A 41 27.04 0.43 0.01
C ILE A 41 27.72 1.51 0.87
N PRO A 42 27.87 2.75 0.35
CA PRO A 42 28.42 3.85 1.13
C PRO A 42 27.68 4.06 2.45
N ALA A 43 28.43 4.23 3.54
CA ALA A 43 27.85 4.50 4.87
C ALA A 43 26.96 5.75 4.88
N ALA A 44 27.26 6.74 4.03
CA ALA A 44 26.43 7.92 3.86
C ALA A 44 24.99 7.61 3.41
N TRP A 45 24.79 6.54 2.61
CA TRP A 45 23.47 6.14 2.13
C TRP A 45 22.63 5.43 3.18
N LYS A 46 23.25 5.01 4.29
CA LYS A 46 22.54 4.44 5.45
C LYS A 46 21.92 5.53 6.33
N ARG A 47 22.22 6.81 6.06
CA ARG A 47 21.61 7.96 6.75
C ARG A 47 20.47 8.53 5.91
N SER A 48 19.36 8.82 6.57
CA SER A 48 18.18 9.38 5.94
C SER A 48 17.52 10.43 6.84
N LYS A 49 16.87 11.42 6.25
CA LYS A 49 16.13 12.43 7.01
C LYS A 49 14.66 12.05 7.05
N THR A 50 14.12 11.79 8.24
CA THR A 50 12.68 11.54 8.42
C THR A 50 11.98 12.82 8.81
N ILE A 51 10.95 13.18 8.06
CA ILE A 51 10.07 14.32 8.32
C ILE A 51 8.69 13.77 8.66
N LEU A 52 8.08 14.29 9.73
CA LEU A 52 6.73 13.93 10.12
C LEU A 52 5.73 14.84 9.40
N LEU A 53 4.92 14.26 8.51
CA LEU A 53 3.81 14.97 7.88
C LEU A 53 2.52 14.71 8.64
N PHE A 54 1.88 15.79 9.10
CA PHE A 54 0.59 15.70 9.75
C PHE A 54 -0.48 15.12 8.80
N LYS A 55 -1.26 14.16 9.29
CA LYS A 55 -2.36 13.53 8.55
C LYS A 55 -3.72 14.15 8.90
N LYS A 56 -4.18 14.00 10.15
CA LYS A 56 -5.50 14.45 10.64
C LYS A 56 -5.57 14.37 12.17
N GLY A 57 -6.48 15.11 12.80
CA GLY A 57 -6.72 15.06 14.25
C GLY A 57 -5.95 16.12 15.03
N ASP A 58 -5.50 15.79 16.24
CA ASP A 58 -4.67 16.67 17.06
C ASP A 58 -3.24 16.71 16.51
N LYS A 59 -2.68 17.92 16.39
CA LYS A 59 -1.32 18.16 15.87
C LYS A 59 -0.23 17.84 16.88
N GLU A 60 -0.57 17.77 18.18
CA GLU A 60 0.39 17.43 19.24
C GLU A 60 0.54 15.90 19.40
N ASP A 61 -0.41 15.11 18.88
CA ASP A 61 -0.36 13.66 18.92
C ASP A 61 0.47 13.09 17.75
N LEU A 62 1.64 12.54 18.07
CA LEU A 62 2.55 11.90 17.11
C LEU A 62 1.90 10.78 16.28
N ALA A 63 0.88 10.09 16.81
CA ALA A 63 0.16 9.04 16.06
C ALA A 63 -0.59 9.59 14.83
N ASN A 64 -0.87 10.89 14.83
CA ASN A 64 -1.52 11.60 13.73
C ASN A 64 -0.55 12.03 12.63
N HIS A 65 0.75 11.75 12.77
CA HIS A 65 1.76 12.06 11.76
C HIS A 65 2.18 10.81 10.97
N GLY A 66 2.41 10.98 9.68
CA GLY A 66 3.08 10.01 8.82
C GLY A 66 4.55 10.35 8.66
N PRO A 67 5.48 9.45 9.02
CA PRO A 67 6.87 9.66 8.67
C PRO A 67 7.06 9.53 7.16
N ILE A 68 7.73 10.51 6.55
CA ILE A 68 8.31 10.41 5.22
C ILE A 68 9.82 10.48 5.37
N THR A 69 10.49 9.44 4.88
CA THR A 69 11.94 9.36 4.90
C THR A 69 12.50 9.81 3.56
N LEU A 70 13.29 10.89 3.59
CA LEU A 70 14.06 11.39 2.45
C LEU A 70 15.37 10.62 2.36
N LEU A 71 15.51 9.86 1.27
CA LEU A 71 16.70 9.09 0.95
C LEU A 71 17.62 9.89 0.02
N PRO A 72 18.95 9.68 0.08
CA PRO A 72 19.87 10.21 -0.92
C PRO A 72 19.47 9.81 -2.33
N VAL A 73 19.50 10.76 -3.26
CA VAL A 73 19.05 10.52 -4.65
C VAL A 73 19.84 9.39 -5.30
N LEU A 74 21.15 9.32 -5.06
CA LEU A 74 21.99 8.24 -5.58
C LEU A 74 21.59 6.85 -5.06
N TYR A 75 21.13 6.77 -3.81
CA TYR A 75 20.61 5.52 -3.23
C TYR A 75 19.27 5.12 -3.85
N GLU A 76 18.37 6.07 -4.11
CA GLU A 76 17.13 5.80 -4.85
C GLU A 76 17.40 5.33 -6.29
N VAL A 77 18.39 5.91 -6.98
CA VAL A 77 18.79 5.46 -8.33
C VAL A 77 19.38 4.06 -8.28
N PHE A 78 20.30 3.81 -7.34
CA PHE A 78 20.94 2.51 -7.17
C PHE A 78 19.92 1.40 -6.92
N THR A 79 19.02 1.56 -5.95
CA THR A 79 18.00 0.56 -5.58
C THR A 79 16.97 0.30 -6.67
N ARG A 80 16.72 1.27 -7.55
CA ARG A 80 15.83 1.09 -8.70
C ARG A 80 16.34 0.07 -9.71
N CYS A 81 17.65 -0.06 -9.90
CA CYS A 81 18.22 -1.04 -10.83
C CYS A 81 17.87 -2.50 -10.47
N PRO A 82 18.20 -3.01 -9.26
CA PRO A 82 17.80 -4.35 -8.85
C PRO A 82 16.29 -4.48 -8.69
N LEU A 83 15.60 -3.45 -8.15
CA LEU A 83 14.14 -3.48 -8.02
C LEU A 83 13.45 -3.66 -9.37
N THR A 84 13.93 -3.00 -10.42
CA THR A 84 13.36 -3.14 -11.78
C THR A 84 13.57 -4.54 -12.33
N ARG A 85 14.68 -5.21 -11.99
CA ARG A 85 14.93 -6.60 -12.40
C ARG A 85 14.01 -7.56 -11.65
N MET A 86 13.87 -7.42 -10.34
CA MET A 86 12.99 -8.26 -9.51
C MET A 86 11.51 -8.08 -9.85
N LYS A 87 11.08 -6.85 -10.13
CA LYS A 87 9.68 -6.56 -10.51
C LYS A 87 9.24 -7.28 -11.77
N ARG A 88 10.13 -7.48 -12.75
CA ARG A 88 9.78 -8.22 -13.97
C ARG A 88 9.30 -9.63 -13.66
N THR A 89 9.98 -10.32 -12.75
CA THR A 89 9.61 -11.67 -12.34
C THR A 89 8.37 -11.68 -11.45
N SER A 90 8.22 -10.70 -10.55
CA SER A 90 7.11 -10.67 -9.60
C SER A 90 5.76 -10.25 -10.21
N ASP A 91 5.75 -9.32 -11.17
CA ASP A 91 4.49 -8.82 -11.75
C ASP A 91 3.72 -9.93 -12.50
N ASP A 92 4.44 -10.92 -13.07
CA ASP A 92 3.89 -12.07 -13.82
C ASP A 92 3.25 -13.13 -12.89
N GLU A 93 3.74 -13.27 -11.66
CA GLU A 93 3.23 -14.25 -10.68
C GLU A 93 2.10 -13.70 -9.80
N GLN A 94 1.88 -12.39 -9.78
CA GLN A 94 0.85 -11.80 -8.94
C GLN A 94 -0.57 -12.00 -9.52
N PRO A 95 -1.55 -12.41 -8.70
CA PRO A 95 -2.90 -12.67 -9.18
C PRO A 95 -3.68 -11.37 -9.47
N ILE A 96 -4.61 -11.41 -10.43
CA ILE A 96 -5.42 -10.26 -10.88
C ILE A 96 -6.13 -9.51 -9.76
N GLN A 97 -6.43 -10.17 -8.63
CA GLN A 97 -7.07 -9.56 -7.46
C GLN A 97 -6.14 -8.63 -6.66
N GLN A 98 -4.83 -8.62 -6.95
CA GLN A 98 -3.83 -7.75 -6.32
C GLN A 98 -3.56 -6.53 -7.21
N ALA A 99 -4.21 -5.39 -6.91
CA ALA A 99 -4.16 -4.17 -7.71
C ALA A 99 -3.19 -3.10 -7.17
N GLY A 100 -2.67 -3.28 -5.95
CA GLY A 100 -1.74 -2.34 -5.33
C GLY A 100 -0.40 -2.25 -6.07
N SER A 101 0.08 -1.02 -6.30
CA SER A 101 1.42 -0.73 -6.86
C SER A 101 1.70 -1.26 -8.28
N ARG A 102 0.69 -1.72 -9.02
CA ARG A 102 0.82 -2.10 -10.45
C ARG A 102 0.71 -0.89 -11.38
N ARG A 103 1.35 -0.99 -12.55
CA ARG A 103 1.12 -0.05 -13.67
C ARG A 103 -0.22 -0.40 -14.34
N LYS A 104 -1.06 0.61 -14.61
CA LYS A 104 -2.35 0.55 -15.35
C LYS A 104 -3.58 -0.06 -14.66
N PHE A 105 -3.56 -0.35 -13.35
CA PHE A 105 -4.79 -0.73 -12.63
C PHE A 105 -5.45 0.51 -11.99
N GLY A 106 -6.59 0.94 -12.55
CA GLY A 106 -7.51 1.90 -11.93
C GLY A 106 -8.63 1.16 -11.17
N THR A 107 -9.28 1.84 -10.21
CA THR A 107 -10.33 1.30 -9.32
C THR A 107 -11.68 1.05 -10.02
N LEU A 108 -11.69 0.50 -11.23
CA LEU A 108 -12.95 0.16 -11.92
C LEU A 108 -13.32 -1.30 -11.63
N LEU A 109 -14.36 -1.44 -10.83
CA LEU A 109 -15.06 -2.68 -10.52
C LEU A 109 -15.88 -3.13 -11.73
N GLY A 110 -15.49 -4.24 -12.33
CA GLY A 110 -16.24 -4.97 -13.33
C GLY A 110 -15.92 -6.46 -13.20
N SER A 111 -16.90 -7.32 -13.43
CA SER A 111 -16.76 -8.78 -13.41
C SER A 111 -15.55 -9.19 -14.24
N ILE A 112 -14.60 -9.92 -13.65
CA ILE A 112 -13.40 -10.40 -14.35
C ILE A 112 -13.60 -11.89 -14.65
N ASP A 113 -13.85 -12.19 -15.94
CA ASP A 113 -13.80 -13.53 -16.55
C ASP A 113 -14.65 -14.65 -15.90
N GLY A 114 -15.84 -14.34 -15.38
CA GLY A 114 -16.83 -15.37 -15.00
C GLY A 114 -16.48 -16.21 -13.77
N GLY A 115 -15.37 -15.91 -13.06
CA GLY A 115 -15.00 -16.53 -11.79
C GLY A 115 -15.59 -15.80 -10.58
N LYS A 116 -15.90 -16.54 -9.49
CA LYS A 116 -16.32 -15.95 -8.21
C LYS A 116 -15.16 -15.14 -7.61
N LEU A 117 -15.32 -13.82 -7.52
CA LEU A 117 -14.34 -12.93 -6.90
C LEU A 117 -14.50 -12.97 -5.37
N ASN A 118 -13.57 -13.61 -4.66
CA ASN A 118 -13.67 -13.78 -3.21
C ASN A 118 -12.85 -12.74 -2.40
N HIS A 119 -11.93 -12.00 -3.05
CA HIS A 119 -11.14 -10.97 -2.38
C HIS A 119 -10.60 -9.92 -3.37
N LEU A 120 -10.38 -8.70 -2.88
CA LEU A 120 -9.68 -7.61 -3.57
C LEU A 120 -8.56 -7.09 -2.66
N ARG A 121 -7.35 -6.90 -3.21
CA ARG A 121 -6.19 -6.47 -2.43
C ARG A 121 -5.57 -5.20 -3.02
N PHE A 122 -5.42 -4.19 -2.18
CA PHE A 122 -4.68 -2.97 -2.49
C PHE A 122 -3.60 -2.73 -1.44
N ALA A 123 -2.35 -3.01 -1.80
CA ALA A 123 -1.21 -2.99 -0.89
C ALA A 123 -1.49 -3.85 0.36
N ASN A 124 -1.59 -3.23 1.53
CA ASN A 124 -1.87 -3.89 2.80
C ASN A 124 -3.37 -3.94 3.16
N VAL A 125 -4.25 -3.42 2.32
CA VAL A 125 -5.70 -3.46 2.53
C VAL A 125 -6.30 -4.60 1.72
N ILE A 126 -7.05 -5.47 2.39
CA ILE A 126 -7.73 -6.61 1.80
C ILE A 126 -9.22 -6.46 2.07
N VAL A 127 -10.03 -6.64 1.03
CA VAL A 127 -11.49 -6.76 1.11
C VAL A 127 -11.82 -8.21 0.81
N LEU A 128 -12.56 -8.86 1.69
CA LEU A 128 -13.11 -10.20 1.48
C LEU A 128 -14.57 -10.08 1.04
N ILE A 129 -14.97 -10.85 0.03
CA ILE A 129 -16.34 -10.89 -0.49
C ILE A 129 -16.79 -12.34 -0.42
N THR A 130 -17.84 -12.61 0.36
CA THR A 130 -18.34 -13.97 0.58
C THR A 130 -19.86 -13.97 0.64
N TRP A 131 -20.46 -15.16 0.52
CA TRP A 131 -21.91 -15.37 0.53
C TRP A 131 -22.45 -15.78 1.91
N SER A 132 -21.58 -15.97 2.90
CA SER A 132 -21.95 -16.39 4.25
C SER A 132 -20.93 -15.87 5.25
N THR A 133 -21.42 -15.43 6.41
CA THR A 133 -20.57 -14.92 7.48
C THR A 133 -19.66 -15.99 8.09
N ASP A 134 -20.06 -17.26 8.04
CA ASP A 134 -19.22 -18.39 8.47
C ASP A 134 -18.01 -18.54 7.54
N HIS A 135 -18.24 -18.42 6.23
CA HIS A 135 -17.16 -18.47 5.25
C HIS A 135 -16.25 -17.24 5.36
N ALA A 136 -16.80 -16.04 5.61
CA ALA A 136 -16.02 -14.85 5.89
C ALA A 136 -15.10 -15.04 7.11
N SER A 137 -15.62 -15.64 8.18
CA SER A 137 -14.88 -15.91 9.42
C SER A 137 -13.72 -16.87 9.16
N SER A 138 -13.97 -17.97 8.46
CA SER A 138 -12.94 -18.95 8.09
C SER A 138 -11.84 -18.34 7.21
N MET A 139 -12.21 -17.57 6.19
CA MET A 139 -11.22 -16.88 5.33
C MET A 139 -10.36 -15.88 6.11
N LEU A 140 -10.96 -15.16 7.06
CA LEU A 140 -10.25 -14.15 7.83
C LEU A 140 -9.35 -14.78 8.90
N GLU A 141 -9.75 -15.90 9.49
CA GLU A 141 -8.92 -16.71 10.38
C GLU A 141 -7.72 -17.31 9.63
N GLU A 142 -7.93 -17.86 8.44
CA GLU A 142 -6.84 -18.36 7.60
C GLU A 142 -5.85 -17.23 7.26
N LEU A 143 -6.36 -16.06 6.88
CA LEU A 143 -5.53 -14.88 6.60
C LEU A 143 -4.71 -14.45 7.83
N HIS A 144 -5.33 -14.46 9.01
CA HIS A 144 -4.65 -14.14 10.26
C HIS A 144 -3.52 -15.13 10.56
N ASN A 145 -3.82 -16.43 10.52
CA ASN A 145 -2.88 -17.50 10.84
C ASN A 145 -1.71 -17.55 9.83
N LYS A 146 -2.00 -17.46 8.52
CA LYS A 146 -0.96 -17.41 7.50
C LYS A 146 -0.15 -16.12 7.58
N GLY A 147 -0.79 -14.99 7.86
CA GLY A 147 -0.10 -13.70 8.05
C GLY A 147 0.91 -13.75 9.20
N ALA A 148 0.53 -14.38 10.33
CA ALA A 148 1.39 -14.52 11.50
C ALA A 148 2.71 -15.25 11.19
N ASN A 149 2.68 -16.27 10.32
CA ASN A 149 3.89 -16.98 9.88
C ASN A 149 4.90 -16.08 9.13
N PHE A 150 4.43 -14.98 8.55
CA PHE A 150 5.27 -13.99 7.87
C PHE A 150 5.49 -12.71 8.72
N GLY A 151 5.16 -12.75 10.01
CA GLY A 151 5.28 -11.60 10.92
C GLY A 151 4.27 -10.47 10.64
N LEU A 152 3.17 -10.76 9.95
CA LEU A 152 2.10 -9.80 9.65
C LEU A 152 0.91 -10.04 10.58
N THR A 153 0.35 -8.96 11.14
CA THR A 153 -0.81 -9.03 12.04
C THR A 153 -1.99 -8.24 11.47
N VAL A 154 -3.17 -8.87 11.49
CA VAL A 154 -4.44 -8.20 11.15
C VAL A 154 -4.84 -7.28 12.29
N LYS A 155 -5.05 -6.00 12.00
CA LYS A 155 -5.45 -5.00 13.02
C LYS A 155 -6.96 -5.03 13.23
N MET A 156 -7.42 -5.83 14.20
CA MET A 156 -8.86 -6.02 14.48
C MET A 156 -9.64 -4.72 14.71
N SER A 157 -9.04 -3.72 15.36
CA SER A 157 -9.70 -2.42 15.56
C SER A 157 -10.05 -1.67 14.27
N LYS A 158 -9.35 -1.96 13.17
CA LYS A 158 -9.62 -1.39 11.83
C LYS A 158 -10.38 -2.35 10.92
N THR A 159 -10.48 -3.62 11.26
CA THR A 159 -11.21 -4.61 10.47
C THR A 159 -12.69 -4.54 10.86
N LYS A 160 -13.55 -4.33 9.86
CA LYS A 160 -15.00 -4.24 9.99
C LYS A 160 -15.63 -5.17 8.97
N PHE A 161 -16.85 -5.60 9.21
CA PHE A 161 -17.64 -6.30 8.20
C PHE A 161 -18.91 -5.53 7.88
N MET A 162 -19.46 -5.80 6.70
CA MET A 162 -20.70 -5.24 6.21
C MET A 162 -21.46 -6.37 5.53
N LYS A 163 -22.78 -6.40 5.69
CA LYS A 163 -23.65 -7.38 5.03
C LYS A 163 -24.89 -6.70 4.46
N ASP A 164 -25.48 -7.31 3.44
CA ASP A 164 -26.74 -6.87 2.85
C ASP A 164 -27.93 -7.45 3.64
N GLU A 165 -29.13 -6.92 3.43
CA GLU A 165 -30.37 -7.38 4.07
C GLU A 165 -30.71 -8.84 3.75
N LEU A 166 -30.16 -9.37 2.66
CA LEU A 166 -30.31 -10.78 2.24
C LEU A 166 -29.35 -11.75 2.95
N ALA A 167 -28.39 -11.24 3.74
CA ALA A 167 -27.41 -12.07 4.42
C ALA A 167 -27.97 -12.71 5.70
N ASP A 168 -27.31 -13.77 6.16
CA ASP A 168 -27.62 -14.42 7.42
C ASP A 168 -27.50 -13.45 8.63
N GLU A 169 -28.22 -13.75 9.72
CA GLU A 169 -28.17 -12.93 10.95
C GLU A 169 -26.86 -13.12 11.75
N ASN A 170 -26.01 -14.04 11.33
CA ASN A 170 -24.77 -14.38 12.01
C ASN A 170 -23.76 -13.21 11.99
N SER A 171 -22.83 -13.26 12.95
CA SER A 171 -21.72 -12.32 13.09
C SER A 171 -20.45 -12.89 12.47
N VAL A 172 -19.63 -12.07 11.82
CA VAL A 172 -18.26 -12.46 11.44
C VAL A 172 -17.34 -12.42 12.65
N ARG A 173 -16.55 -13.47 12.87
CA ARG A 173 -15.62 -13.58 13.99
C ARG A 173 -14.22 -13.92 13.52
N VAL A 174 -13.22 -13.54 14.31
CA VAL A 174 -11.84 -13.99 14.13
C VAL A 174 -11.32 -14.42 15.47
N GLN A 175 -10.79 -15.65 15.55
CA GLN A 175 -10.49 -16.31 16.82
C GLN A 175 -11.78 -16.40 17.68
N VAL A 176 -11.93 -15.53 18.68
CA VAL A 176 -13.09 -15.48 19.59
C VAL A 176 -13.84 -14.15 19.51
N ASP A 177 -13.23 -13.12 18.93
CA ASP A 177 -13.78 -11.77 18.97
C ASP A 177 -14.71 -11.52 17.78
N PRO A 178 -15.95 -11.03 18.02
CA PRO A 178 -16.81 -10.58 16.95
C PRO A 178 -16.25 -9.31 16.32
N LEU A 179 -16.31 -9.24 14.98
CA LEU A 179 -16.01 -8.00 14.28
C LEU A 179 -17.16 -7.02 14.45
N GLU A 180 -16.84 -5.72 14.37
CA GLU A 180 -17.86 -4.68 14.32
C GLU A 180 -18.54 -4.69 12.94
N GLU A 181 -19.87 -4.79 12.97
CA GLU A 181 -20.74 -4.63 11.81
C GLU A 181 -20.98 -3.14 11.55
N VAL A 182 -20.81 -2.71 10.30
CA VAL A 182 -21.05 -1.33 9.88
C VAL A 182 -21.96 -1.27 8.65
N THR A 183 -22.73 -0.19 8.53
CA THR A 183 -23.61 0.05 7.37
C THR A 183 -22.91 0.86 6.28
N GLU A 184 -21.84 1.57 6.62
CA GLU A 184 -21.01 2.33 5.71
C GLU A 184 -19.52 2.15 6.03
N TYR A 185 -18.68 2.10 5.00
CA TYR A 185 -17.23 1.96 5.18
C TYR A 185 -16.43 2.73 4.13
N VAL A 186 -15.31 3.33 4.53
CA VAL A 186 -14.45 4.11 3.63
C VAL A 186 -13.33 3.23 3.09
N TYR A 187 -13.42 2.87 1.82
CA TYR A 187 -12.39 2.12 1.12
C TYR A 187 -11.70 3.00 0.08
N LEU A 188 -10.38 3.15 0.19
CA LEU A 188 -9.54 3.94 -0.72
C LEU A 188 -10.08 5.37 -0.98
N GLY A 189 -10.65 6.00 0.05
CA GLY A 189 -11.18 7.37 -0.04
C GLY A 189 -12.57 7.49 -0.67
N ARG A 190 -13.27 6.38 -0.90
CA ARG A 190 -14.69 6.35 -1.24
C ARG A 190 -15.50 5.69 -0.13
N LEU A 191 -16.59 6.31 0.28
CA LEU A 191 -17.59 5.71 1.16
C LEU A 191 -18.41 4.67 0.36
N LEU A 192 -18.51 3.47 0.92
CA LEU A 192 -19.29 2.36 0.41
C LEU A 192 -20.48 2.11 1.34
N ASN A 193 -21.61 1.70 0.76
CA ASN A 193 -22.78 1.20 1.48
C ASN A 193 -23.48 0.12 0.63
N MET A 194 -24.32 -0.69 1.27
CA MET A 194 -25.06 -1.78 0.60
C MET A 194 -26.28 -1.28 -0.18
N LYS A 195 -26.73 -0.05 0.08
CA LYS A 195 -27.89 0.57 -0.60
C LYS A 195 -27.57 1.15 -1.98
N ASN A 196 -26.30 1.09 -2.39
CA ASN A 196 -25.78 1.74 -3.58
C ASN A 196 -26.13 3.26 -3.65
N ASP A 197 -26.24 3.91 -2.49
CA ASP A 197 -26.57 5.34 -2.39
C ASP A 197 -25.31 6.19 -2.43
N LEU A 198 -25.20 7.07 -3.43
CA LEU A 198 -24.05 7.97 -3.57
C LEU A 198 -24.18 9.26 -2.76
N LYS A 199 -25.36 9.59 -2.24
CA LYS A 199 -25.61 10.86 -1.52
C LYS A 199 -24.67 11.05 -0.31
N PRO A 200 -24.44 10.05 0.55
CA PRO A 200 -23.56 10.20 1.71
C PRO A 200 -22.10 10.49 1.30
N GLU A 201 -21.60 9.83 0.25
CA GLU A 201 -20.25 10.08 -0.30
C GLU A 201 -20.11 11.50 -0.86
N ILE A 202 -21.12 11.97 -1.60
CA ILE A 202 -21.13 13.34 -2.16
C ILE A 202 -21.12 14.38 -1.04
N LEU A 203 -21.95 14.21 -0.02
CA LEU A 203 -22.00 15.11 1.14
C LEU A 203 -20.69 15.11 1.92
N ARG A 204 -20.07 13.94 2.11
CA ARG A 204 -18.77 13.79 2.76
C ARG A 204 -17.68 14.56 2.03
N LYS A 205 -17.60 14.45 0.69
CA LYS A 205 -16.60 15.16 -0.11
C LYS A 205 -16.81 16.67 -0.11
N LYS A 206 -18.06 17.14 -0.11
CA LYS A 206 -18.37 18.58 0.02
C LYS A 206 -17.91 19.19 1.34
N LYS A 207 -17.82 18.43 2.43
CA LYS A 207 -17.33 18.90 3.73
C LYS A 207 -15.82 18.89 3.88
N ALA A 208 -15.11 18.18 3.00
CA ALA A 208 -13.66 17.97 3.09
C ALA A 208 -12.86 18.88 2.14
N GLY A 209 -13.53 19.59 1.23
CA GLY A 209 -12.97 20.69 0.42
C GLY A 209 -13.39 22.02 1.00
#